data_AF-A0A2J6I2P3-F1
#
_entry.id   AF-A0A2J6I2P3-F1
#
_cell.length_a   1.000
_cell.length_b   1.000
_cell.length_c   1.000
_cell.angle_alpha   90.00
_cell.angle_beta   90.00
_cell.angle_gamma   90.00
#
_symmetry.space_group_name_H-M   'P 1'
#
loop_
_entity.id
_entity.type
_entity.pdbx_description
1 polymer ?
#
loop_
_entity_poly.entity_id
_entity_poly.type
_entity_poly.pdbx_seq_one_letter_code
_entity_poly.pdbx_strand_id
1 'polypeptide(L)'
;VITVLALILISFIPAKYNKDFKKQKKHIDTLTIINPIVEIIADNNKTSYLDSTLSESNQNLLEKITFDLLSKKYVLHNGDLPNFNYDNYYKVYSKLVDSPKTLQGISIESVIDISGLKFESRYALLLVYFGTINPDFSPHHNLTAGMASNSIVIAPHTKPHSDLQLLIIDTESNEIVFFDQRETSNIDPRVPEEVEQVTKTILKKIYYK
;
A
#
# COMPACT_ATOMS: atom_id res chain seq x y z
N VAL A 1 -50.31 -22.54 -31.15
CA VAL A 1 -49.53 -21.58 -30.34
C VAL A 1 -48.37 -22.33 -29.70
N ILE A 2 -47.21 -22.37 -30.37
CA ILE A 2 -45.95 -22.86 -29.78
C ILE A 2 -44.86 -21.97 -30.36
N THR A 3 -44.46 -20.95 -29.61
CA THR A 3 -43.30 -20.11 -29.92
C THR A 3 -42.11 -20.66 -29.14
N VAL A 4 -41.18 -21.27 -29.86
CA VAL A 4 -39.91 -21.78 -29.30
C VAL A 4 -39.01 -20.58 -29.03
N LEU A 5 -38.75 -20.31 -27.75
CA LEU A 5 -37.84 -19.29 -27.27
C LEU A 5 -36.41 -19.85 -27.34
N ALA A 6 -35.65 -19.47 -28.36
CA ALA A 6 -34.24 -19.81 -28.45
C ALA A 6 -33.42 -18.95 -27.46
N LEU A 7 -33.00 -19.57 -26.36
CA LEU A 7 -32.10 -18.99 -25.37
C LEU A 7 -30.69 -18.90 -25.98
N ILE A 8 -30.25 -17.70 -26.34
CA ILE A 8 -28.86 -17.45 -26.74
C ILE A 8 -28.01 -17.37 -25.47
N LEU A 9 -27.37 -18.49 -25.12
CA LEU A 9 -26.27 -18.57 -24.15
C LEU A 9 -25.02 -17.93 -24.78
N ILE A 10 -24.83 -16.62 -24.63
CA ILE A 10 -23.52 -16.01 -24.86
C ILE A 10 -22.63 -16.40 -23.69
N SER A 11 -21.84 -17.44 -23.90
CA SER A 11 -20.67 -17.72 -23.08
C SER A 11 -19.70 -16.55 -23.23
N PHE A 12 -19.53 -15.77 -22.15
CA PHE A 12 -18.45 -14.79 -22.03
C PHE A 12 -17.13 -15.56 -21.95
N ILE A 13 -16.58 -15.96 -23.09
CA ILE A 13 -15.21 -16.45 -23.16
C ILE A 13 -14.30 -15.23 -22.92
N PRO A 14 -13.48 -15.22 -21.87
CA PRO A 14 -12.56 -14.11 -21.64
C PRO A 14 -11.62 -14.01 -22.84
N ALA A 15 -11.61 -12.84 -23.49
CA ALA A 15 -10.79 -12.58 -24.66
C ALA A 15 -9.31 -12.83 -24.32
N LYS A 16 -8.74 -13.91 -24.88
CA LYS A 16 -7.29 -14.18 -24.77
C LYS A 16 -6.57 -13.22 -25.69
N TYR A 17 -6.00 -12.16 -25.14
CA TYR A 17 -5.16 -11.23 -25.89
C TYR A 17 -3.95 -11.93 -26.55
N ASN A 18 -3.65 -11.56 -27.79
CA ASN A 18 -2.45 -11.97 -28.52
C ASN A 18 -1.17 -11.53 -27.75
N LYS A 19 -0.08 -12.32 -27.84
CA LYS A 19 1.24 -12.00 -27.27
C LYS A 19 1.75 -10.63 -27.72
N ASP A 20 1.51 -10.24 -28.97
CA ASP A 20 1.92 -8.94 -29.50
C ASP A 20 1.15 -7.78 -28.86
N PHE A 21 -0.16 -7.95 -28.67
CA PHE A 21 -0.99 -6.97 -27.95
C PHE A 21 -0.56 -6.87 -26.48
N LYS A 22 -0.22 -7.98 -25.82
CA LYS A 22 0.30 -7.94 -24.44
C LYS A 22 1.63 -7.17 -24.37
N LYS A 23 2.50 -7.33 -25.38
CA LYS A 23 3.77 -6.61 -25.45
C LYS A 23 3.57 -5.11 -25.72
N GLN A 24 2.64 -4.75 -26.60
CA GLN A 24 2.27 -3.36 -26.88
C GLN A 24 1.53 -2.70 -25.70
N LYS A 25 0.60 -3.40 -25.04
CA LYS A 25 -0.11 -2.91 -23.86
C LYS A 25 0.83 -2.53 -22.73
N LYS A 26 1.90 -3.30 -22.51
CA LYS A 26 2.92 -2.96 -21.51
C LYS A 26 3.60 -1.60 -21.80
N HIS A 27 3.77 -1.23 -23.07
CA HIS A 27 4.29 0.09 -23.45
C HIS A 27 3.27 1.23 -23.31
N ILE A 28 1.98 0.91 -23.18
CA ILE A 28 0.89 1.88 -23.02
C ILE A 28 0.59 2.12 -21.54
N ASP A 29 0.68 1.07 -20.72
CA ASP A 29 0.41 1.13 -19.28
C ASP A 29 1.70 1.52 -18.51
N THR A 30 2.02 2.82 -18.51
CA THR A 30 3.10 3.38 -17.69
C THR A 30 2.60 3.72 -16.27
N LEU A 31 3.45 3.53 -15.27
CA LEU A 31 3.16 3.83 -13.87
C LEU A 31 4.42 4.38 -13.19
N THR A 32 4.31 5.52 -12.52
CA THR A 32 5.39 6.03 -11.67
C THR A 32 5.25 5.41 -10.29
N ILE A 33 6.31 4.79 -9.78
CA ILE A 33 6.38 4.32 -8.40
C ILE A 33 7.07 5.42 -7.61
N ILE A 34 6.36 6.00 -6.65
CA ILE A 34 6.96 6.93 -5.69
C ILE A 34 7.64 6.09 -4.61
N ASN A 35 8.85 6.48 -4.18
CA ASN A 35 9.54 5.80 -3.09
C ASN A 35 8.59 5.66 -1.88
N PRO A 36 8.46 4.44 -1.30
CA PRO A 36 7.58 4.23 -0.16
C PRO A 36 7.94 5.13 1.01
N ILE A 37 6.94 5.54 1.77
CA ILE A 37 7.15 6.30 3.00
C ILE A 37 6.95 5.34 4.17
N VAL A 38 7.94 5.25 5.04
CA VAL A 38 7.92 4.30 6.15
C VAL A 38 8.29 4.99 7.45
N GLU A 39 7.47 4.80 8.46
CA GLU A 39 7.73 5.26 9.82
C GLU A 39 7.46 4.11 10.79
N ILE A 40 8.50 3.68 11.52
CA ILE A 40 8.38 2.63 12.53
C ILE A 40 8.79 3.18 13.89
N ILE A 41 7.83 3.26 14.80
CA ILE A 41 8.03 3.74 16.16
C ILE A 41 8.30 2.57 17.09
N ALA A 42 9.43 2.62 17.78
CA ALA A 42 9.72 1.75 18.92
C ALA A 42 9.23 2.43 20.20
N ASP A 43 8.22 1.83 20.83
CA ASP A 43 7.56 2.38 22.01
C ASP A 43 7.48 1.35 23.15
N ASN A 44 7.84 1.78 24.35
CA ASN A 44 7.63 1.02 25.58
C ASN A 44 7.24 1.98 26.72
N ASN A 45 7.08 1.44 27.94
CA ASN A 45 6.73 2.24 29.12
C ASN A 45 7.67 3.42 29.45
N LYS A 46 8.87 3.48 28.86
CA LYS A 46 9.94 4.42 29.23
C LYS A 46 10.36 5.33 28.09
N THR A 47 10.27 4.85 26.85
CA THR A 47 10.87 5.50 25.69
C THR A 47 10.01 5.26 24.46
N SER A 48 9.84 6.32 23.67
CA SER A 48 9.27 6.28 22.33
C SER A 48 10.27 6.95 21.38
N TYR A 49 10.68 6.25 20.32
CA TYR A 49 11.61 6.78 19.33
C TYR A 49 11.34 6.19 17.93
N LEU A 50 11.74 6.93 16.90
CA LEU A 50 11.74 6.46 15.52
C LEU A 50 12.89 5.47 15.31
N ASP A 51 12.59 4.24 14.90
CA ASP A 51 13.59 3.26 14.50
C ASP A 51 13.93 3.46 13.01
N SER A 52 14.88 4.37 12.75
CA SER A 52 15.28 4.74 11.39
C SER A 52 15.87 3.57 10.60
N THR A 53 16.62 2.68 11.26
CA THR A 53 17.23 1.51 10.60
C THR A 53 16.16 0.53 10.14
N LEU A 54 15.18 0.24 11.00
CA LEU A 54 14.08 -0.64 10.63
C LEU A 54 13.17 0.00 9.58
N SER A 55 12.96 1.33 9.66
CA SER A 55 12.18 2.08 8.68
C SER A 55 12.81 2.03 7.29
N GLU A 56 14.12 2.28 7.18
CA GLU A 56 14.88 2.17 5.93
C GLU A 56 14.89 0.74 5.38
N SER A 57 15.05 -0.26 6.25
CA SER A 57 15.00 -1.67 5.84
C SER A 57 13.64 -2.04 5.24
N ASN A 58 12.54 -1.60 5.86
CA ASN A 58 11.20 -1.82 5.36
C ASN A 58 10.91 -1.01 4.09
N GLN A 59 11.39 0.23 3.99
CA GLN A 59 11.28 1.05 2.78
C GLN A 59 11.88 0.34 1.55
N ASN A 60 13.12 -0.14 1.69
CA ASN A 60 13.82 -0.90 0.65
C ASN A 60 13.07 -2.19 0.29
N LEU A 61 12.51 -2.89 1.28
CA LEU A 61 11.73 -4.11 1.06
C LEU A 61 10.45 -3.82 0.25
N LEU A 62 9.68 -2.80 0.64
CA LEU A 62 8.45 -2.39 -0.03
C LEU A 62 8.73 -1.95 -1.47
N GLU A 63 9.78 -1.16 -1.70
CA GLU A 63 10.20 -0.73 -3.02
C GLU A 63 10.51 -1.93 -3.91
N LYS A 64 11.40 -2.82 -3.44
CA LYS A 64 11.78 -4.04 -4.16
C LYS A 64 10.56 -4.87 -4.57
N ILE A 65 9.65 -5.15 -3.63
CA ILE A 65 8.45 -5.96 -3.91
C ILE A 65 7.55 -5.27 -4.95
N THR A 66 7.40 -3.95 -4.84
CA THR A 66 6.58 -3.14 -5.76
C THR A 66 7.11 -3.23 -7.18
N PHE A 67 8.41 -2.99 -7.37
CA PHE A 67 9.06 -3.10 -8.68
C PHE A 67 9.01 -4.54 -9.22
N ASP A 68 9.34 -5.55 -8.41
CA ASP A 68 9.33 -6.96 -8.81
C ASP A 68 7.94 -7.45 -9.26
N LEU A 69 6.89 -6.99 -8.57
CA LEU A 69 5.52 -7.40 -8.87
C LEU A 69 4.94 -6.65 -10.07
N LEU A 70 5.05 -5.32 -10.09
CA LEU A 70 4.37 -4.47 -11.07
C LEU A 70 5.12 -4.37 -12.40
N SER A 71 6.45 -4.53 -12.44
CA SER A 71 7.24 -4.52 -13.68
C SER A 71 6.86 -5.64 -14.65
N LYS A 72 6.16 -6.67 -14.17
CA LYS A 72 5.60 -7.74 -15.01
C LYS A 72 4.46 -7.24 -15.91
N LYS A 73 3.78 -6.16 -15.54
CA LYS A 73 2.60 -5.65 -16.22
C LYS A 73 2.76 -4.22 -16.75
N TYR A 74 3.44 -3.36 -16.01
CA TYR A 74 3.61 -1.94 -16.32
C TYR A 74 5.03 -1.63 -16.77
N VAL A 75 5.20 -0.52 -17.50
CA VAL A 75 6.50 0.16 -17.60
C VAL A 75 6.61 1.10 -16.39
N LEU A 76 7.63 0.88 -15.57
CA LEU A 76 7.79 1.59 -14.29
C LEU A 76 8.82 2.71 -14.41
N HIS A 77 8.47 3.87 -13.86
CA HIS A 77 9.38 4.99 -13.66
C HIS A 77 9.55 5.21 -12.17
N ASN A 78 10.76 5.58 -11.73
CA ASN A 78 10.96 5.92 -10.33
C ASN A 78 10.63 7.40 -10.09
N GLY A 79 9.97 7.69 -8.99
CA GLY A 79 9.61 9.04 -8.56
C GLY A 79 10.09 9.29 -7.14
N ASP A 80 10.82 10.38 -6.94
CA ASP A 80 11.20 10.82 -5.61
C ASP A 80 10.17 11.78 -5.04
N LEU A 81 10.04 11.83 -3.73
CA LEU A 81 9.13 12.73 -3.03
C LEU A 81 9.89 13.58 -2.00
N PRO A 82 10.44 14.73 -2.38
CA PRO A 82 11.37 15.46 -1.52
C PRO A 82 10.72 16.10 -0.29
N ASN A 83 9.41 16.42 -0.35
CA ASN A 83 8.72 17.20 0.69
C ASN A 83 7.41 16.54 1.15
N PHE A 84 7.49 15.37 1.78
CA PHE A 84 6.32 14.75 2.40
C PHE A 84 5.98 15.43 3.73
N ASN A 85 4.71 15.82 3.91
CA ASN A 85 4.23 16.43 5.15
C ASN A 85 3.28 15.48 5.88
N TYR A 86 3.76 14.86 6.96
CA TYR A 86 3.00 13.90 7.77
C TYR A 86 1.72 14.48 8.36
N ASP A 87 1.74 15.71 8.88
CA ASP A 87 0.55 16.34 9.49
C ASP A 87 -0.58 16.53 8.46
N ASN A 88 -0.20 16.94 7.26
CA ASN A 88 -1.10 17.11 6.14
C ASN A 88 -1.60 15.76 5.61
N TYR A 89 -0.72 14.77 5.54
CA TYR A 89 -1.10 13.40 5.24
C TYR A 89 -2.18 12.87 6.18
N TYR A 90 -1.99 12.99 7.49
CA TYR A 90 -2.98 12.50 8.47
C TYR A 90 -4.35 13.18 8.33
N LYS A 91 -4.38 14.47 7.94
CA LYS A 91 -5.64 15.19 7.67
C LYS A 91 -6.38 14.67 6.42
N VAL A 92 -5.65 14.17 5.43
CA VAL A 92 -6.26 13.59 4.22
C VAL A 92 -6.59 12.12 4.43
N TYR A 93 -5.71 11.39 5.10
CA TYR A 93 -5.93 10.01 5.51
C TYR A 93 -7.25 9.84 6.27
N SER A 94 -7.53 10.69 7.27
CA SER A 94 -8.82 10.65 7.98
C SER A 94 -10.02 10.80 7.03
N LYS A 95 -9.94 11.72 6.07
CA LYS A 95 -10.98 11.89 5.04
C LYS A 95 -11.11 10.66 4.13
N LEU A 96 -10.00 10.02 3.76
CA LEU A 96 -9.99 8.83 2.89
C LEU A 96 -10.65 7.63 3.59
N VAL A 97 -10.34 7.42 4.87
CA VAL A 97 -10.94 6.35 5.69
C VAL A 97 -12.43 6.60 5.90
N ASP A 98 -12.81 7.85 6.17
CA ASP A 98 -14.20 8.22 6.45
C ASP A 98 -15.08 8.33 5.18
N SER A 99 -14.49 8.44 3.98
CA SER A 99 -15.20 8.63 2.71
C SER A 99 -14.91 7.56 1.64
N PRO A 100 -15.16 6.26 1.90
CA PRO A 100 -14.79 5.17 0.99
C PRO A 100 -15.53 5.16 -0.36
N LYS A 101 -16.52 6.04 -0.58
CA LYS A 101 -17.41 6.03 -1.76
C LYS A 101 -17.15 7.13 -2.79
N THR A 102 -16.39 8.17 -2.46
CA THR A 102 -16.10 9.28 -3.39
C THR A 102 -14.71 9.84 -3.12
N LEU A 103 -13.72 9.36 -3.88
CA LEU A 103 -12.34 9.87 -3.84
C LEU A 103 -12.16 11.14 -4.69
N GLN A 104 -13.12 11.45 -5.58
CA GLN A 104 -13.13 12.63 -6.44
C GLN A 104 -13.10 13.93 -5.60
N GLY A 105 -12.22 14.86 -5.96
CA GLY A 105 -12.05 16.14 -5.27
C GLY A 105 -11.08 16.13 -4.09
N ILE A 106 -10.45 15.00 -3.74
CA ILE A 106 -9.37 14.96 -2.75
C ILE A 106 -8.05 15.27 -3.46
N SER A 107 -7.66 16.56 -3.40
CA SER A 107 -6.39 17.03 -3.96
C SER A 107 -5.19 16.54 -3.17
N ILE A 108 -4.21 15.99 -3.89
CA ILE A 108 -2.92 15.55 -3.35
C ILE A 108 -2.04 16.73 -2.93
N GLU A 109 -2.27 17.94 -3.46
CA GLU A 109 -1.47 19.14 -3.15
C GLU A 109 -1.59 19.53 -1.67
N SER A 110 -2.65 19.08 -1.01
CA SER A 110 -2.83 19.25 0.42
C SER A 110 -1.94 18.33 1.26
N VAL A 111 -1.35 17.30 0.67
CA VAL A 111 -0.57 16.21 1.31
C VAL A 111 0.88 16.21 0.88
N ILE A 112 1.10 16.42 -0.42
CA ILE A 112 2.36 16.26 -1.11
C ILE A 112 2.58 17.52 -1.94
N ASP A 113 3.72 18.17 -1.72
CA ASP A 113 4.20 19.17 -2.66
C ASP A 113 4.74 18.46 -3.91
N ILE A 114 3.87 18.36 -4.91
CA ILE A 114 4.21 17.82 -6.24
C ILE A 114 4.80 18.90 -7.16
N SER A 115 4.92 20.15 -6.70
CA SER A 115 5.45 21.23 -7.52
C SER A 115 6.95 20.99 -7.75
N GLY A 116 7.28 20.59 -8.98
CA GLY A 116 8.65 20.20 -9.37
C GLY A 116 8.86 18.71 -9.63
N LEU A 117 7.87 17.86 -9.34
CA LEU A 117 7.92 16.45 -9.74
C LEU A 117 7.58 16.31 -11.22
N LYS A 118 8.51 15.73 -11.98
CA LYS A 118 8.28 15.36 -13.37
C LYS A 118 7.81 13.91 -13.41
N PHE A 119 6.49 13.72 -13.37
CA PHE A 119 5.90 12.42 -13.61
C PHE A 119 5.90 12.12 -15.11
N GLU A 120 6.56 11.04 -15.51
CA GLU A 120 6.56 10.56 -16.91
C GLU A 120 5.29 9.75 -17.24
N SER A 121 4.42 9.52 -16.26
CA SER A 121 3.18 8.77 -16.40
C SER A 121 2.00 9.51 -15.77
N ARG A 122 0.80 9.22 -16.28
CA ARG A 122 -0.47 9.78 -15.79
C ARG A 122 -0.81 9.31 -14.37
N TYR A 123 -0.30 8.16 -13.95
CA TYR A 123 -0.61 7.61 -12.64
C TYR A 123 0.67 7.42 -11.82
N ALA A 124 0.63 7.82 -10.57
CA ALA A 124 1.67 7.55 -9.60
C ALA A 124 1.13 6.66 -8.47
N LEU A 125 1.93 5.68 -8.04
CA LEU A 125 1.63 4.81 -6.91
C LEU A 125 2.49 5.23 -5.72
N LEU A 126 1.85 5.42 -4.57
CA LEU A 126 2.52 5.66 -3.30
C LEU A 126 2.10 4.58 -2.29
N LEU A 127 3.09 3.97 -1.63
CA LEU A 127 2.88 3.17 -0.44
C LEU A 127 3.29 3.97 0.79
N VAL A 128 2.46 3.94 1.83
CA VAL A 128 2.78 4.52 3.14
C VAL A 128 2.62 3.43 4.19
N TYR A 129 3.64 3.23 5.01
CA TYR A 129 3.68 2.16 6.01
C TYR A 129 4.02 2.72 7.39
N PHE A 130 3.06 2.61 8.30
CA PHE A 130 3.24 2.96 9.71
C PHE A 130 3.36 1.68 10.54
N GLY A 131 4.39 1.62 11.36
CA GLY A 131 4.64 0.51 12.28
C GLY A 131 4.81 0.99 13.71
N THR A 132 4.36 0.18 14.66
CA THR A 132 4.71 0.35 16.08
C THR A 132 5.17 -0.98 16.64
N ILE A 133 6.28 -0.99 17.37
CA ILE A 133 6.84 -2.17 18.02
C ILE A 133 7.17 -1.85 19.47
N ASN A 134 7.19 -2.89 20.31
CA ASN A 134 7.82 -2.79 21.61
C ASN A 134 9.22 -3.39 21.56
N PRO A 135 10.28 -2.59 21.76
CA PRO A 135 11.66 -3.05 21.65
C PRO A 135 12.04 -4.07 22.73
N ASP A 136 11.32 -4.13 23.85
CA ASP A 136 11.59 -5.06 24.95
C ASP A 136 11.15 -6.50 24.62
N PHE A 137 10.32 -6.70 23.58
CA PHE A 137 9.81 -8.00 23.17
C PHE A 137 10.43 -8.43 21.85
N SER A 138 10.79 -9.71 21.74
CA SER A 138 11.31 -10.26 20.49
C SER A 138 10.28 -10.23 19.36
N PRO A 139 10.71 -10.17 18.09
CA PRO A 139 9.81 -10.31 16.95
C PRO A 139 9.18 -11.71 16.96
N HIS A 140 7.88 -11.77 16.69
CA HIS A 140 7.12 -13.01 16.68
C HIS A 140 6.27 -13.10 15.43
N HIS A 141 6.27 -14.27 14.80
CA HIS A 141 5.39 -14.55 13.68
C HIS A 141 3.94 -14.68 14.15
N ASN A 142 3.01 -14.02 13.46
CA ASN A 142 1.56 -14.14 13.65
C ASN A 142 1.17 -14.25 15.13
N LEU A 143 1.33 -13.15 15.88
CA LEU A 143 0.96 -13.06 17.30
C LEU A 143 -0.54 -13.33 17.49
N THR A 144 -0.89 -14.61 17.61
CA THR A 144 -2.19 -15.05 18.11
C THR A 144 -2.20 -14.72 19.60
N ALA A 145 -3.17 -13.91 20.02
CA ALA A 145 -3.28 -13.49 21.41
C ALA A 145 -3.34 -14.73 22.31
N GLY A 146 -2.28 -14.97 23.09
CA GLY A 146 -2.26 -16.10 24.00
C GLY A 146 -0.87 -16.35 24.57
N MET A 147 -0.67 -15.93 25.82
CA MET A 147 -0.18 -16.77 26.93
C MET A 147 0.33 -15.87 28.07
N ALA A 148 -0.50 -15.73 29.10
CA ALA A 148 -0.04 -15.55 30.47
C ALA A 148 -1.12 -16.14 31.38
N SER A 149 -1.02 -17.43 31.69
CA SER A 149 -2.01 -18.12 32.53
C SER A 149 -1.85 -17.84 34.02
N ASN A 150 -0.92 -16.98 34.47
CA ASN A 150 -0.76 -16.66 35.91
C ASN A 150 -0.11 -15.30 36.23
N SER A 151 -0.07 -14.33 35.31
CA SER A 151 0.44 -12.98 35.61
C SER A 151 -0.29 -11.90 34.81
N ILE A 152 -0.79 -10.87 35.52
CA ILE A 152 -1.32 -9.66 34.90
C ILE A 152 -0.13 -8.74 34.64
N VAL A 153 0.46 -8.83 33.44
CA VAL A 153 1.43 -7.85 32.97
C VAL A 153 0.65 -6.76 32.23
N ILE A 154 0.41 -5.62 32.89
CA ILE A 154 -0.12 -4.41 32.24
C ILE A 154 1.07 -3.73 31.55
N ALA A 155 1.43 -4.22 30.37
CA ALA A 155 2.36 -3.53 29.48
C ALA A 155 1.53 -2.84 28.38
N PRO A 156 1.61 -1.50 28.24
CA PRO A 156 1.05 -0.83 27.09
C PRO A 156 1.81 -1.35 25.86
N HIS A 157 1.07 -1.89 24.89
CA HIS A 157 1.57 -2.22 23.56
C HIS A 157 2.61 -3.35 23.48
N THR A 158 2.33 -4.53 24.07
CA THR A 158 3.18 -5.72 23.77
C THR A 158 3.02 -6.24 22.34
N LYS A 159 1.96 -5.84 21.65
CA LYS A 159 1.69 -6.28 20.29
C LYS A 159 2.19 -5.25 19.29
N PRO A 160 2.88 -5.69 18.22
CA PRO A 160 3.19 -4.81 17.12
C PRO A 160 1.90 -4.35 16.43
N HIS A 161 1.99 -3.21 15.79
CA HIS A 161 0.96 -2.66 14.95
C HIS A 161 1.57 -2.29 13.60
N SER A 162 0.82 -2.55 12.54
CA SER A 162 1.22 -2.30 11.16
C SER A 162 0.03 -1.77 10.39
N ASP A 163 0.22 -0.64 9.72
CA ASP A 163 -0.75 -0.04 8.83
C ASP A 163 -0.10 0.24 7.47
N LEU A 164 -0.46 -0.55 6.46
CA LEU A 164 0.00 -0.38 5.09
C LEU A 164 -1.10 0.25 4.24
N GLN A 165 -0.79 1.39 3.67
CA GLN A 165 -1.69 2.19 2.85
C GLN A 165 -1.16 2.27 1.41
N LEU A 166 -2.07 2.21 0.44
CA LEU A 166 -1.77 2.30 -0.98
C LEU A 166 -2.63 3.38 -1.61
N LEU A 167 -1.97 4.33 -2.28
CA LEU A 167 -2.60 5.41 -3.02
C LEU A 167 -2.23 5.33 -4.50
N ILE A 168 -3.20 5.59 -5.38
CA ILE A 168 -2.94 5.94 -6.77
C ILE A 168 -3.38 7.38 -6.99
N ILE A 169 -2.46 8.17 -7.54
CA ILE A 169 -2.62 9.59 -7.82
C ILE A 169 -2.70 9.74 -9.35
N ASP A 170 -3.71 10.44 -9.84
CA ASP A 170 -3.73 10.91 -11.23
C ASP A 170 -2.95 12.24 -11.27
N THR A 171 -1.83 12.24 -11.99
CA THR A 171 -0.83 13.33 -12.01
C THR A 171 -1.24 14.48 -12.92
N GLU A 172 -2.26 14.32 -13.76
CA GLU A 172 -2.81 15.40 -14.58
C GLU A 172 -3.84 16.22 -13.79
N SER A 173 -4.61 15.54 -12.95
CA SER A 173 -5.67 16.14 -12.12
C SER A 173 -5.25 16.43 -10.68
N ASN A 174 -4.10 15.90 -10.25
CA ASN A 174 -3.59 15.98 -8.87
C ASN A 174 -4.59 15.40 -7.84
N GLU A 175 -5.34 14.37 -8.23
CA GLU A 175 -6.35 13.74 -7.38
C GLU A 175 -5.98 12.30 -7.01
N ILE A 176 -6.40 11.89 -5.81
CA ILE A 176 -6.32 10.49 -5.39
C ILE A 176 -7.46 9.73 -6.07
N VAL A 177 -7.13 8.78 -6.96
CA VAL A 177 -8.12 7.99 -7.73
C VAL A 177 -8.31 6.58 -7.20
N PHE A 178 -7.42 6.13 -6.31
CA PHE A 178 -7.55 4.86 -5.61
C PHE A 178 -6.89 4.94 -4.24
N PHE A 179 -7.55 4.34 -3.25
CA PHE A 179 -7.06 4.18 -1.90
C PHE A 179 -7.40 2.76 -1.41
N ASP A 180 -6.44 2.09 -0.79
CA ASP A 180 -6.65 0.85 -0.07
C ASP A 180 -5.75 0.82 1.16
N GLN A 181 -6.18 0.06 2.16
CA GLN A 181 -5.50 -0.01 3.45
C GLN A 181 -5.53 -1.43 4.02
N ARG A 182 -4.45 -1.76 4.74
CA ARG A 182 -4.31 -2.98 5.53
C ARG A 182 -3.73 -2.64 6.89
N GLU A 183 -4.62 -2.40 7.85
CA GLU A 183 -4.29 -2.24 9.27
C GLU A 183 -4.38 -3.58 10.00
N THR A 184 -3.38 -3.90 10.82
CA THR A 184 -3.32 -5.16 11.58
C THR A 184 -2.38 -5.07 12.79
N SER A 185 -2.77 -5.72 13.88
CA SER A 185 -1.93 -5.91 15.08
C SER A 185 -1.14 -7.23 15.09
N ASN A 186 -1.16 -7.96 13.97
CA ASN A 186 -0.61 -9.32 13.88
C ASN A 186 0.64 -9.40 13.01
N ILE A 187 1.01 -8.31 12.32
CA ILE A 187 2.22 -8.22 11.52
C ILE A 187 3.25 -7.47 12.34
N ASP A 188 4.45 -8.04 12.45
CA ASP A 188 5.58 -7.37 13.08
C ASP A 188 6.47 -6.73 12.00
N PRO A 189 6.69 -5.40 12.02
CA PRO A 189 7.59 -4.73 11.08
C PRO A 189 9.03 -5.27 11.07
N ARG A 190 9.45 -6.01 12.10
CA ARG A 190 10.75 -6.68 12.20
C ARG A 190 10.81 -8.03 11.49
N VAL A 191 9.69 -8.51 10.96
CA VAL A 191 9.57 -9.80 10.27
C VAL A 191 9.34 -9.57 8.78
N PRO A 192 10.41 -9.58 7.94
CA PRO A 192 10.32 -9.20 6.53
C PRO A 192 9.30 -10.01 5.73
N GLU A 193 9.14 -11.30 6.03
CA GLU A 193 8.24 -12.19 5.29
C GLU A 193 6.77 -11.79 5.47
N GLU A 194 6.40 -11.28 6.64
CA GLU A 194 5.03 -10.82 6.93
C GLU A 194 4.73 -9.49 6.23
N VAL A 195 5.68 -8.56 6.31
CA VAL A 195 5.64 -7.29 5.59
C VAL A 195 5.55 -7.54 4.08
N GLU A 196 6.31 -8.51 3.58
CA GLU A 196 6.26 -8.91 2.18
C GLU A 196 4.88 -9.48 1.79
N GLN A 197 4.31 -10.33 2.63
CA GLN A 197 3.01 -10.94 2.37
C GLN A 197 1.89 -9.88 2.30
N VAL A 198 1.85 -8.93 3.23
CA VAL A 198 0.83 -7.86 3.20
C VAL A 198 1.04 -6.92 2.03
N THR A 199 2.29 -6.59 1.70
CA THR A 199 2.64 -5.75 0.55
C THR A 199 2.20 -6.40 -0.76
N LYS A 200 2.49 -7.70 -0.95
CA LYS A 200 1.99 -8.45 -2.12
C LYS A 200 0.47 -8.48 -2.17
N THR A 201 -0.19 -8.61 -1.02
CA THR A 201 -1.65 -8.70 -0.95
C THR A 201 -2.32 -7.40 -1.37
N ILE A 202 -1.82 -6.25 -0.91
CA ILE A 202 -2.38 -4.94 -1.29
C ILE A 202 -2.09 -4.62 -2.77
N LEU A 203 -0.86 -4.87 -3.23
CA LEU A 203 -0.46 -4.59 -4.61
C LEU A 203 -1.14 -5.49 -5.66
N LYS A 204 -1.59 -6.69 -5.28
CA LYS A 204 -2.36 -7.57 -6.19
C LYS A 204 -3.59 -6.86 -6.75
N LYS A 205 -4.22 -5.96 -5.98
CA LYS A 205 -5.38 -5.19 -6.47
C LYS A 205 -5.00 -4.31 -7.66
N ILE A 206 -3.81 -3.70 -7.65
CA ILE A 206 -3.29 -2.93 -8.78
C ILE A 206 -2.87 -3.86 -9.91
N TYR A 207 -2.14 -4.93 -9.59
CA TYR A 207 -1.68 -5.90 -10.59
C TYR A 207 -2.81 -6.50 -11.44
N TYR A 208 -4.01 -6.73 -10.88
CA TYR A 208 -5.13 -7.33 -11.61
C TYR A 208 -6.13 -6.33 -12.21
N LYS A 209 -6.07 -5.04 -11.85
CA LYS A 209 -6.96 -4.00 -12.39
C LYS A 209 -6.52 -3.52 -13.77
#